data_AF-A0A1W9R1R3-F1
#
_entry.id   AF-A0A1W9R1R3-F1
#
_cell.length_a   1.000
_cell.length_b   1.000
_cell.length_c   1.000
_cell.angle_alpha   90.00
_cell.angle_beta   90.00
_cell.angle_gamma   90.00
#
_symmetry.space_group_name_H-M   'P 1'
#
loop_
_entity.id
_entity.type
_entity.pdbx_description
1 polymer ?
#
loop_
_entity_poly.entity_id
_entity_poly.type
_entity_poly.pdbx_seq_one_letter_code
_entity_poly.pdbx_strand_id
1 'polypeptide(L)'
;MIDPINNEFDLKKENILNHKLHSLAQQCIGYLDLARISSVHTEEEREKLKSEIFNRMINYNFIAKEMALVLSDTLNGIRDKVLGILLPEQDMVQKNLTTRFKVDYNSWNGNLYKRTRFFEQWMKVELSKVMAEIADKHKKEFENIVDNAVDHFVFFTSSFRNGLKGRLKKVLDIDMPIEIHDLKYPTFNKPNIFVRWTFDSHIDLLWFLFPMGIFGKIFGRYFEKQIHYETKINIYRLTSEINNRISHSIRHIKKQSEKYIADELSTIENILTNPTTKSSYYDNLIIEINKLITKAGLNGNKL
;
A
#
# COMPACT_ATOMS: atom_id res chain seq x y z
N MET A 1 4.52 37.10 0.12
CA MET A 1 3.37 36.44 -0.56
C MET A 1 3.26 34.94 -0.21
N ILE A 2 3.88 34.47 0.89
CA ILE A 2 3.88 33.07 1.36
C ILE A 2 3.01 32.91 2.63
N ASP A 3 2.78 34.00 3.37
CA ASP A 3 2.02 33.98 4.64
C ASP A 3 0.55 33.53 4.57
N PRO A 4 -0.24 33.85 3.52
CA PRO A 4 -1.65 33.42 3.48
C PRO A 4 -1.81 31.90 3.34
N ILE A 5 -0.90 31.26 2.60
CA ILE A 5 -0.95 29.81 2.30
C ILE A 5 -0.51 28.99 3.51
N ASN A 6 0.50 29.46 4.25
CA ASN A 6 0.92 28.81 5.50
C ASN A 6 -0.17 28.90 6.58
N ASN A 7 -0.82 30.05 6.73
CA ASN A 7 -1.94 30.19 7.67
C ASN A 7 -3.13 29.28 7.32
N GLU A 8 -3.46 29.12 6.04
CA GLU A 8 -4.54 28.22 5.62
C GLU A 8 -4.20 26.74 5.86
N PHE A 9 -2.94 26.36 5.68
CA PHE A 9 -2.44 25.02 5.98
C PHE A 9 -2.45 24.72 7.48
N ASP A 10 -1.98 25.66 8.30
CA ASP A 10 -1.95 25.51 9.76
C ASP A 10 -3.36 25.43 10.35
N LEU A 11 -4.30 26.26 9.86
CA LEU A 11 -5.71 26.18 10.23
C LEU A 11 -6.35 24.84 9.82
N LYS A 12 -6.07 24.32 8.61
CA LYS A 12 -6.57 23.00 8.19
C LYS A 12 -5.99 21.88 9.06
N LYS A 13 -4.71 21.95 9.40
CA LYS A 13 -4.05 20.97 10.26
C LYS A 13 -4.64 21.00 11.68
N GLU A 14 -4.85 22.19 12.24
CA GLU A 14 -5.48 22.36 13.54
C GLU A 14 -6.91 21.81 13.56
N ASN A 15 -7.70 22.09 12.51
CA ASN A 15 -9.05 21.53 12.36
C ASN A 15 -9.05 20.00 12.28
N ILE A 16 -8.13 19.40 11.51
CA ILE A 16 -7.99 17.93 11.42
C ILE A 16 -7.61 17.34 12.79
N LEU A 17 -6.67 17.97 13.50
CA LEU A 17 -6.25 17.52 14.83
C LEU A 17 -7.40 17.60 15.83
N ASN A 18 -8.13 18.71 15.86
CA ASN A 18 -9.28 18.90 16.74
C ASN A 18 -10.38 17.88 16.46
N HIS A 19 -10.69 17.62 15.19
CA HIS A 19 -11.66 16.57 14.83
C HIS A 19 -11.21 15.18 15.31
N LYS A 20 -9.94 14.82 15.09
CA LYS A 20 -9.39 13.53 15.54
C LYS A 20 -9.38 13.41 17.07
N LEU A 21 -9.02 14.47 17.79
CA LEU A 21 -9.05 14.50 19.25
C LEU A 21 -10.47 14.34 19.79
N HIS A 22 -11.44 15.04 19.20
CA HIS A 22 -12.84 14.91 19.58
C HIS A 22 -13.35 13.49 19.39
N SER A 23 -13.12 12.91 18.21
CA SER A 23 -13.52 11.53 17.91
C SER A 23 -12.90 10.52 18.88
N LEU A 24 -11.60 10.62 19.16
CA LEU A 24 -10.92 9.74 20.12
C LEU A 24 -11.52 9.87 21.52
N ALA A 25 -11.80 11.09 21.96
CA ALA A 25 -12.42 11.33 23.26
C ALA A 25 -13.83 10.70 23.33
N GLN A 26 -14.62 10.80 22.26
CA GLN A 26 -15.94 10.17 22.19
C GLN A 26 -15.87 8.64 22.13
N GLN A 27 -14.88 8.05 21.45
CA GLN A 27 -14.63 6.61 21.49
C GLN A 27 -14.31 6.15 22.91
N CYS A 28 -13.41 6.86 23.61
CA CYS A 28 -13.08 6.57 25.00
C CYS A 28 -14.32 6.61 25.91
N ILE A 29 -15.19 7.61 25.74
CA ILE A 29 -16.46 7.69 26.49
C ILE A 29 -17.31 6.45 26.21
N GLY A 30 -17.49 6.07 24.94
CA GLY A 30 -18.26 4.87 24.58
C GLY A 30 -17.70 3.58 25.20
N TYR A 31 -16.37 3.44 25.28
CA TYR A 31 -15.72 2.31 25.93
C TYR A 31 -15.90 2.32 27.45
N LEU A 32 -15.83 3.49 28.08
CA LEU A 32 -16.08 3.65 29.51
C LEU A 32 -17.55 3.38 29.85
N ASP A 33 -18.49 3.76 28.99
CA ASP A 33 -19.90 3.42 29.15
C ASP A 33 -20.15 1.91 29.03
N LEU A 34 -19.49 1.25 28.08
CA LEU A 34 -19.53 -0.20 27.98
C LEU A 34 -19.00 -0.88 29.26
N ALA A 35 -17.87 -0.40 29.79
CA ALA A 35 -17.29 -0.91 31.04
C ALA A 35 -18.18 -0.65 32.25
N ARG A 36 -18.79 0.54 32.32
CA ARG A 36 -19.76 0.91 33.35
C ARG A 36 -20.95 -0.03 33.33
N ILE A 37 -21.58 -0.24 32.17
CA ILE A 37 -22.71 -1.15 32.01
C ILE A 37 -22.30 -2.57 32.39
N SER A 38 -21.17 -3.07 31.88
CA SER A 38 -20.61 -4.39 32.21
C SER A 38 -20.43 -4.60 33.73
N SER A 39 -19.97 -3.57 34.45
CA SER A 39 -19.71 -3.64 35.90
C SER A 39 -20.96 -3.80 36.78
N VAL A 40 -22.16 -3.52 36.24
CA VAL A 40 -23.43 -3.62 36.97
C VAL A 40 -24.15 -4.94 36.70
N HIS A 41 -23.85 -5.60 35.57
CA HIS A 41 -24.48 -6.86 35.17
C HIS A 41 -23.79 -8.07 35.81
N THR A 42 -24.55 -9.15 36.03
CA THR A 42 -24.05 -10.45 36.49
C THR A 42 -23.26 -11.18 35.38
N GLU A 43 -22.45 -12.18 35.73
CA GLU A 43 -21.69 -12.98 34.75
C GLU A 43 -22.58 -13.60 33.67
N GLU A 44 -23.74 -14.13 34.07
CA GLU A 44 -24.68 -14.78 33.14
C GLU A 44 -25.32 -13.76 32.16
N GLU A 45 -25.59 -12.54 32.63
CA GLU A 45 -26.08 -11.44 31.79
C GLU A 45 -24.98 -10.96 30.82
N ARG A 46 -23.73 -10.91 31.26
CA ARG A 46 -22.58 -10.54 30.41
C ARG A 46 -22.35 -11.56 29.29
N GLU A 47 -22.44 -12.85 29.58
CA GLU A 47 -22.34 -13.89 28.56
C GLU A 47 -23.50 -13.84 27.54
N LYS A 48 -24.73 -13.54 28.00
CA LYS A 48 -25.86 -13.30 27.08
C LYS A 48 -25.62 -12.09 26.19
N LEU A 49 -25.22 -10.96 26.78
CA LEU A 49 -24.88 -9.73 26.04
C LEU A 49 -23.78 -9.98 25.00
N LYS A 50 -22.72 -10.68 25.39
CA LYS A 50 -21.62 -11.09 24.52
C LYS A 50 -22.14 -11.91 23.32
N SER A 51 -23.02 -12.88 23.56
CA SER A 51 -23.60 -13.70 22.49
C SER A 51 -24.50 -12.92 21.53
N GLU A 52 -25.21 -11.90 22.01
CA GLU A 52 -26.08 -11.04 21.19
C GLU A 52 -25.29 -10.03 20.35
N ILE A 53 -24.23 -9.46 20.94
CA ILE A 53 -23.33 -8.51 20.28
C ILE A 53 -22.49 -9.25 19.22
N PHE A 54 -21.92 -10.41 19.52
CA PHE A 54 -20.99 -11.13 18.64
C PHE A 54 -21.61 -12.25 17.79
N ASN A 55 -22.93 -12.26 17.57
CA ASN A 55 -23.58 -13.23 16.69
C ASN A 55 -23.02 -13.19 15.25
N ARG A 56 -23.18 -14.27 14.45
CA ARG A 56 -22.60 -14.61 13.13
C ARG A 56 -22.25 -13.46 12.16
N MET A 57 -22.97 -12.34 12.17
CA MET A 57 -22.69 -11.13 11.36
C MET A 57 -21.43 -10.35 11.77
N ILE A 58 -20.96 -10.53 13.01
CA ILE A 58 -19.71 -9.96 13.55
C ILE A 58 -18.63 -11.04 13.67
N ASN A 59 -18.87 -12.22 13.07
CA ASN A 59 -17.92 -13.30 13.12
C ASN A 59 -16.66 -12.94 12.33
N TYR A 60 -15.60 -12.60 13.06
CA TYR A 60 -14.28 -12.32 12.52
C TYR A 60 -13.83 -13.38 11.53
N ASN A 61 -14.07 -14.67 11.82
CA ASN A 61 -13.66 -15.75 10.93
C ASN A 61 -14.38 -15.72 9.57
N PHE A 62 -15.62 -15.22 9.53
CA PHE A 62 -16.33 -15.01 8.28
C PHE A 62 -15.73 -13.83 7.50
N ILE A 63 -15.56 -12.68 8.15
CA ILE A 63 -15.00 -11.47 7.53
C ILE A 63 -13.58 -11.72 7.01
N ALA A 64 -12.73 -12.38 7.81
CA ALA A 64 -11.36 -12.73 7.42
C ALA A 64 -11.32 -13.68 6.21
N LYS A 65 -12.27 -14.64 6.12
CA LYS A 65 -12.40 -15.53 4.96
C LYS A 65 -12.81 -14.75 3.71
N GLU A 66 -13.82 -13.89 3.81
CA GLU A 66 -14.24 -13.03 2.69
C GLU A 66 -13.10 -12.12 2.21
N MET A 67 -12.40 -11.47 3.13
CA MET A 67 -11.21 -10.66 2.81
C MET A 67 -10.10 -11.49 2.14
N ALA A 68 -9.93 -12.77 2.51
CA ALA A 68 -8.97 -13.66 1.86
C ALA A 68 -9.39 -14.06 0.45
N LEU A 69 -10.69 -14.28 0.21
CA LEU A 69 -11.22 -14.55 -1.13
C LEU A 69 -11.03 -13.34 -2.05
N VAL A 70 -11.43 -12.15 -1.59
CA VAL A 70 -11.24 -10.89 -2.35
C VAL A 70 -9.78 -10.62 -2.62
N LEU A 71 -8.89 -10.87 -1.65
CA LEU A 71 -7.44 -10.76 -1.89
C LEU A 71 -7.00 -11.71 -3.00
N SER A 72 -7.37 -12.99 -2.93
CA SER A 72 -6.95 -13.96 -3.94
C SER A 72 -7.40 -13.56 -5.35
N ASP A 73 -8.66 -13.13 -5.48
CA ASP A 73 -9.22 -12.67 -6.75
C ASP A 73 -8.48 -11.43 -7.28
N THR A 74 -8.31 -10.42 -6.41
CA THR A 74 -7.59 -9.19 -6.75
C THR A 74 -6.17 -9.49 -7.23
N LEU A 75 -5.44 -10.37 -6.53
CA LEU A 75 -4.05 -10.69 -6.85
C LEU A 75 -3.88 -11.43 -8.17
N ASN A 76 -4.83 -12.27 -8.56
CA ASN A 76 -4.75 -13.07 -9.78
C ASN A 76 -4.69 -12.20 -11.06
N GLY A 77 -5.31 -11.02 -11.06
CA GLY A 77 -5.37 -10.13 -12.23
C GLY A 77 -4.32 -9.00 -12.28
N ILE A 78 -3.52 -8.79 -11.23
CA ILE A 78 -2.60 -7.63 -11.18
C ILE A 78 -1.52 -7.74 -12.26
N ARG A 79 -0.95 -8.93 -12.44
CA ARG A 79 0.15 -9.13 -13.39
C ARG A 79 -0.26 -8.75 -14.80
N ASP A 80 -1.46 -9.14 -15.21
CA ASP A 80 -1.97 -8.86 -16.55
C ASP A 80 -2.29 -7.38 -16.74
N LYS A 81 -2.85 -6.71 -15.71
CA LYS A 81 -3.04 -5.25 -15.72
C LYS A 81 -1.72 -4.51 -15.86
N VAL A 82 -0.71 -4.87 -15.06
CA VAL A 82 0.63 -4.24 -15.12
C VAL A 82 1.30 -4.51 -16.45
N LEU A 83 1.22 -5.74 -16.97
CA LEU A 83 1.79 -6.08 -18.27
C LEU A 83 1.09 -5.31 -19.41
N GLY A 84 -0.24 -5.16 -19.33
CA GLY A 84 -1.02 -4.37 -20.29
C GLY A 84 -0.62 -2.91 -20.35
N ILE A 85 -0.13 -2.34 -19.24
CA ILE A 85 0.41 -0.97 -19.17
C ILE A 85 1.82 -0.90 -19.78
N LEU A 86 2.70 -1.85 -19.44
CA LEU A 86 4.12 -1.77 -19.78
C LEU A 86 4.48 -2.32 -21.18
N LEU A 87 3.76 -3.32 -21.67
CA LEU A 87 4.06 -3.97 -22.95
C LEU A 87 3.97 -3.02 -24.16
N PRO A 88 3.00 -2.08 -24.23
CA PRO A 88 2.94 -1.09 -25.31
C PRO A 88 4.17 -0.19 -25.44
N GLU A 89 4.92 0.02 -24.35
CA GLU A 89 6.12 0.87 -24.36
C GLU A 89 7.31 0.18 -25.05
N GLN A 90 7.26 -1.15 -25.26
CA GLN A 90 8.40 -1.94 -25.75
C GLN A 90 9.00 -1.39 -27.05
N ASP A 91 8.16 -1.15 -28.06
CA ASP A 91 8.64 -0.77 -29.39
C ASP A 91 9.29 0.62 -29.39
N MET A 92 8.72 1.54 -28.61
CA MET A 92 9.29 2.88 -28.44
C MET A 92 10.65 2.82 -27.74
N VAL A 93 10.75 2.01 -26.68
CA VAL A 93 12.01 1.82 -25.93
C VAL A 93 13.08 1.21 -26.82
N GLN A 94 12.75 0.16 -27.57
CA GLN A 94 13.68 -0.48 -28.50
C GLN A 94 14.21 0.52 -29.53
N LYS A 95 13.32 1.30 -30.17
CA LYS A 95 13.72 2.33 -31.14
C LYS A 95 14.61 3.41 -30.53
N ASN A 96 14.27 3.88 -29.34
CA ASN A 96 15.04 4.92 -28.64
C ASN A 96 16.44 4.43 -28.26
N LEU A 97 16.54 3.24 -27.64
CA LEU A 97 17.82 2.65 -27.27
C LEU A 97 18.66 2.31 -28.50
N THR A 98 18.08 1.75 -29.56
CA THR A 98 18.81 1.47 -30.80
C THR A 98 19.37 2.75 -31.44
N THR A 99 18.62 3.85 -31.43
CA THR A 99 19.09 5.13 -31.97
C THR A 99 20.26 5.68 -31.16
N ARG A 100 20.17 5.70 -29.83
CA ARG A 100 21.26 6.13 -28.93
C ARG A 100 22.49 5.24 -29.08
N PHE A 101 22.30 3.93 -29.13
CA PHE A 101 23.36 2.95 -29.35
C PHE A 101 24.13 3.23 -30.64
N LYS A 102 23.45 3.50 -31.75
CA LYS A 102 24.11 3.77 -33.04
C LYS A 102 25.02 5.00 -32.98
N VAL A 103 24.64 6.03 -32.23
CA VAL A 103 25.46 7.23 -32.01
C VAL A 103 26.69 6.87 -31.17
N ASP A 104 26.48 6.22 -30.02
CA ASP A 104 27.55 5.95 -29.07
C ASP A 104 28.53 4.89 -29.57
N TYR A 105 28.05 3.84 -30.23
CA TYR A 105 28.87 2.74 -30.76
C TYR A 105 29.95 3.20 -31.75
N ASN A 106 29.67 4.24 -32.53
CA ASN A 106 30.62 4.82 -33.48
C ASN A 106 31.83 5.48 -32.79
N SER A 107 31.64 5.96 -31.56
CA SER A 107 32.72 6.55 -30.76
C SER A 107 33.56 5.51 -30.02
N TRP A 108 33.06 4.28 -29.89
CA TRP A 108 33.76 3.23 -29.15
C TRP A 108 34.94 2.70 -29.94
N ASN A 109 36.11 2.69 -29.30
CA ASN A 109 37.36 2.23 -29.90
C ASN A 109 37.97 1.06 -29.11
N GLY A 110 38.76 0.25 -29.80
CA GLY A 110 39.44 -0.91 -29.22
C GLY A 110 38.96 -2.26 -29.75
N ASN A 111 39.49 -3.32 -29.13
CA ASN A 111 39.21 -4.72 -29.45
C ASN A 111 37.82 -5.16 -28.93
N LEU A 112 37.46 -6.42 -29.22
CA LEU A 112 36.15 -6.98 -28.86
C LEU A 112 35.89 -6.92 -27.37
N TYR A 113 36.90 -7.24 -26.57
CA TYR A 113 36.82 -7.15 -25.11
C TYR A 113 36.42 -5.74 -24.65
N LYS A 114 37.13 -4.69 -25.11
CA LYS A 114 36.81 -3.30 -24.72
C LYS A 114 35.41 -2.88 -25.18
N ARG A 115 35.05 -3.14 -26.44
CA ARG A 115 33.72 -2.79 -26.98
C ARG A 115 32.59 -3.51 -26.26
N THR A 116 32.81 -4.75 -25.85
CA THR A 116 31.85 -5.54 -25.08
C THR A 116 31.63 -4.93 -23.70
N ARG A 117 32.69 -4.54 -22.99
CA ARG A 117 32.56 -3.87 -21.68
C ARG A 117 31.87 -2.51 -21.78
N PHE A 118 32.15 -1.73 -22.82
CA PHE A 118 31.41 -0.50 -23.09
C PHE A 118 29.94 -0.76 -23.34
N PHE A 119 29.61 -1.78 -24.15
CA PHE A 119 28.22 -2.16 -24.38
C PHE A 119 27.50 -2.55 -23.09
N GLU A 120 28.10 -3.40 -22.26
CA GLU A 120 27.50 -3.84 -21.00
C GLU A 120 27.24 -2.67 -20.03
N GLN A 121 28.24 -1.79 -19.88
CA GLN A 121 28.11 -0.61 -19.02
C GLN A 121 27.04 0.34 -19.56
N TRP A 122 27.07 0.61 -20.87
CA TRP A 122 26.09 1.46 -21.54
C TRP A 122 24.67 0.91 -21.40
N MET A 123 24.48 -0.39 -21.69
CA MET A 123 23.20 -1.07 -21.52
C MET A 123 22.69 -0.98 -20.09
N LYS A 124 23.57 -1.21 -19.11
CA LYS A 124 23.21 -1.10 -17.70
C LYS A 124 22.67 0.29 -17.37
N VAL A 125 23.35 1.34 -17.81
CA VAL A 125 22.97 2.73 -17.53
C VAL A 125 21.70 3.11 -18.27
N GLU A 126 21.68 2.96 -19.59
CA GLU A 126 20.57 3.44 -20.43
C GLU A 126 19.29 2.64 -20.21
N LEU A 127 19.38 1.31 -20.09
CA LEU A 127 18.20 0.49 -19.83
C LEU A 127 17.63 0.77 -18.45
N SER A 128 18.47 0.95 -17.43
CA SER A 128 18.01 1.33 -16.09
C SER A 128 17.36 2.71 -16.09
N LYS A 129 17.91 3.66 -16.83
CA LYS A 129 17.31 4.99 -16.96
C LYS A 129 15.92 4.91 -17.59
N VAL A 130 15.81 4.24 -18.74
CA VAL A 130 14.54 4.16 -19.49
C VAL A 130 13.49 3.36 -18.72
N MET A 131 13.84 2.26 -18.07
CA MET A 131 12.89 1.49 -17.25
C MET A 131 12.40 2.31 -16.04
N ALA A 132 13.25 3.15 -15.46
CA ALA A 132 12.84 4.04 -14.37
C ALA A 132 11.90 5.15 -14.86
N GLU A 133 12.17 5.73 -16.03
CA GLU A 133 11.32 6.73 -16.68
C GLU A 133 9.92 6.17 -16.98
N ILE A 134 9.83 4.94 -17.50
CA ILE A 134 8.54 4.28 -17.76
C ILE A 134 7.77 4.02 -16.46
N ALA A 135 8.46 3.52 -15.43
CA ALA A 135 7.82 3.25 -14.15
C ALA A 135 7.28 4.54 -13.50
N ASP A 136 8.01 5.66 -13.63
CA ASP A 136 7.59 6.96 -13.13
C ASP A 136 6.42 7.53 -13.95
N LYS A 137 6.48 7.42 -15.29
CA LYS A 137 5.41 7.82 -16.22
C LYS A 137 4.07 7.18 -15.86
N HIS A 138 4.06 5.89 -15.56
CA HIS A 138 2.84 5.13 -15.26
C HIS A 138 2.56 4.97 -13.76
N LYS A 139 3.30 5.69 -12.89
CA LYS A 139 3.18 5.57 -11.43
C LYS A 139 1.74 5.70 -10.94
N LYS A 140 1.00 6.69 -11.45
CA LYS A 140 -0.39 6.93 -11.07
C LYS A 140 -1.32 5.78 -11.46
N GLU A 141 -1.08 5.13 -12.59
CA GLU A 141 -1.86 3.96 -13.00
C GLU A 141 -1.62 2.77 -12.07
N PHE A 142 -0.38 2.58 -11.58
CA PHE A 142 -0.09 1.56 -10.58
C PHE A 142 -0.70 1.87 -9.21
N GLU A 143 -0.69 3.15 -8.81
CA GLU A 143 -1.37 3.62 -7.59
C GLU A 143 -2.88 3.37 -7.67
N ASN A 144 -3.53 3.68 -8.80
CA ASN A 144 -4.95 3.40 -9.00
C ASN A 144 -5.30 1.90 -8.89
N ILE A 145 -4.39 0.98 -9.28
CA ILE A 145 -4.61 -0.46 -9.08
C ILE A 145 -4.68 -0.80 -7.58
N VAL A 146 -3.82 -0.16 -6.76
CA VAL A 146 -3.87 -0.32 -5.31
C VAL A 146 -5.13 0.31 -4.75
N ASP A 147 -5.46 1.54 -5.12
CA ASP A 147 -6.63 2.28 -4.62
C ASP A 147 -7.94 1.48 -4.83
N ASN A 148 -8.14 0.94 -6.03
CA ASN A 148 -9.30 0.09 -6.31
C ASN A 148 -9.37 -1.16 -5.40
N ALA A 149 -8.21 -1.72 -5.02
CA ALA A 149 -8.16 -2.84 -4.09
C ALA A 149 -8.40 -2.39 -2.63
N VAL A 150 -7.93 -1.20 -2.26
CA VAL A 150 -8.13 -0.58 -0.93
C VAL A 150 -9.62 -0.40 -0.66
N ASP A 151 -10.38 0.05 -1.66
CA ASP A 151 -11.82 0.33 -1.53
C ASP A 151 -12.60 -0.89 -1.02
N HIS A 152 -12.25 -2.09 -1.46
CA HIS A 152 -12.87 -3.32 -0.96
C HIS A 152 -12.63 -3.52 0.54
N PHE A 153 -11.40 -3.30 1.03
CA PHE A 153 -11.07 -3.47 2.43
C PHE A 153 -11.66 -2.36 3.31
N VAL A 154 -11.70 -1.12 2.82
CA VAL A 154 -12.40 0.00 3.46
C VAL A 154 -13.88 -0.30 3.59
N PHE A 155 -14.49 -0.90 2.56
CA PHE A 155 -15.89 -1.32 2.61
C PHE A 155 -16.13 -2.38 3.69
N PHE A 156 -15.27 -3.40 3.78
CA PHE A 156 -15.40 -4.43 4.82
C PHE A 156 -15.24 -3.88 6.23
N THR A 157 -14.23 -3.03 6.49
CA THR A 157 -14.03 -2.42 7.82
C THR A 157 -15.20 -1.51 8.19
N SER A 158 -15.70 -0.72 7.23
CA SER A 158 -16.87 0.14 7.42
C SER A 158 -18.15 -0.66 7.71
N SER A 159 -18.35 -1.78 7.01
CA SER A 159 -19.50 -2.67 7.21
C SER A 159 -19.48 -3.32 8.59
N PHE A 160 -18.31 -3.83 9.01
CA PHE A 160 -18.08 -4.34 10.36
C PHE A 160 -18.45 -3.29 11.41
N ARG A 161 -17.89 -2.08 11.26
CA ARG A 161 -18.08 -0.96 12.18
C ARG A 161 -19.54 -0.58 12.33
N ASN A 162 -20.24 -0.40 11.22
CA ASN A 162 -21.66 -0.02 11.23
C ASN A 162 -22.52 -1.12 11.85
N GLY A 163 -22.20 -2.39 11.58
CA GLY A 163 -22.85 -3.54 12.22
C GLY A 163 -22.64 -3.56 13.73
N LEU A 164 -21.41 -3.32 14.20
CA LEU A 164 -21.06 -3.26 15.61
C LEU A 164 -21.76 -2.10 16.32
N LYS A 165 -21.66 -0.89 15.76
CA LYS A 165 -22.34 0.31 16.25
C LYS A 165 -23.85 0.08 16.39
N GLY A 166 -24.49 -0.46 15.35
CA GLY A 166 -25.92 -0.76 15.36
C GLY A 166 -26.32 -1.75 16.46
N ARG A 167 -25.47 -2.74 16.76
CA ARG A 167 -25.72 -3.71 17.84
C ARG A 167 -25.50 -3.11 19.21
N LEU A 168 -24.41 -2.38 19.42
CA LEU A 168 -24.16 -1.68 20.69
C LEU A 168 -25.32 -0.72 21.01
N LYS A 169 -25.81 0.02 20.02
CA LYS A 169 -26.97 0.89 20.21
C LYS A 169 -28.26 0.11 20.51
N LYS A 170 -28.50 -1.00 19.81
CA LYS A 170 -29.72 -1.80 20.00
C LYS A 170 -29.75 -2.53 21.34
N VAL A 171 -28.62 -3.09 21.78
CA VAL A 171 -28.53 -3.98 22.94
C VAL A 171 -28.23 -3.19 24.22
N LEU A 172 -27.39 -2.15 24.14
CA LEU A 172 -26.86 -1.43 25.30
C LEU A 172 -27.20 0.08 25.31
N ASP A 173 -27.90 0.58 24.29
CA ASP A 173 -28.18 2.01 24.07
C ASP A 173 -26.93 2.92 23.92
N ILE A 174 -25.75 2.32 23.73
CA ILE A 174 -24.47 3.04 23.56
C ILE A 174 -24.34 3.55 22.12
N ASP A 175 -24.11 4.85 21.95
CA ASP A 175 -23.74 5.46 20.67
C ASP A 175 -22.23 5.71 20.62
N MET A 176 -21.48 4.76 20.07
CA MET A 176 -20.03 4.87 19.95
C MET A 176 -19.65 5.39 18.54
N PRO A 177 -18.97 6.54 18.42
CA PRO A 177 -18.45 7.00 17.14
C PRO A 177 -17.14 6.29 16.84
N ILE A 178 -17.23 5.10 16.26
CA ILE A 178 -16.04 4.39 15.78
C ILE A 178 -15.58 5.11 14.50
N GLU A 179 -14.37 5.68 14.43
CA GLU A 179 -13.85 6.32 13.21
C GLU A 179 -13.07 5.35 12.30
N ILE A 180 -12.97 5.70 11.00
CA ILE A 180 -12.17 4.94 10.05
C ILE A 180 -10.70 5.26 10.30
N HIS A 181 -9.89 4.23 10.59
CA HIS A 181 -8.45 4.37 10.57
C HIS A 181 -7.97 4.59 9.14
N ASP A 182 -7.18 5.64 8.90
CA ASP A 182 -6.55 5.90 7.60
C ASP A 182 -5.67 4.69 7.22
N LEU A 183 -6.17 3.80 6.35
CA LEU A 183 -5.40 2.68 5.83
C LEU A 183 -4.29 3.24 4.95
N LYS A 184 -3.05 3.16 5.45
CA LYS A 184 -1.88 3.69 4.74
C LYS A 184 -1.12 2.54 4.09
N TYR A 185 -0.80 2.72 2.81
CA TYR A 185 0.08 1.83 2.08
C TYR A 185 1.38 2.54 1.69
N PRO A 186 2.50 1.78 1.57
CA PRO A 186 3.76 2.35 1.16
C PRO A 186 3.66 2.88 -0.28
N THR A 187 4.16 4.10 -0.49
CA THR A 187 4.21 4.72 -1.81
C THR A 187 5.13 3.95 -2.75
N PHE A 188 4.84 4.03 -4.06
CA PHE A 188 5.70 3.44 -5.08
C PHE A 188 6.99 4.25 -5.22
N ASN A 189 8.05 3.80 -4.54
CA ASN A 189 9.42 4.27 -4.76
C ASN A 189 10.00 3.65 -6.04
N LYS A 190 11.04 4.27 -6.62
CA LYS A 190 11.66 3.85 -7.89
C LYS A 190 11.96 2.33 -7.95
N PRO A 191 11.72 1.66 -9.10
CA PRO A 191 12.03 0.24 -9.27
C PRO A 191 13.56 0.02 -9.22
N ASN A 192 13.97 -1.14 -8.72
CA ASN A 192 15.37 -1.55 -8.70
C ASN A 192 15.67 -2.34 -9.96
N ILE A 193 16.17 -1.66 -10.99
CA ILE A 193 16.39 -2.29 -12.29
C ILE A 193 17.71 -3.06 -12.30
N PHE A 194 17.61 -4.34 -12.64
CA PHE A 194 18.75 -5.25 -12.72
C PHE A 194 18.99 -5.67 -14.17
N VAL A 195 20.04 -5.11 -14.79
CA VAL A 195 20.57 -5.62 -16.05
C VAL A 195 21.44 -6.82 -15.75
N ARG A 196 21.05 -7.99 -16.27
CA ARG A 196 21.82 -9.24 -16.12
C ARG A 196 23.09 -9.09 -16.97
N TRP A 197 24.22 -9.62 -16.50
CA TRP A 197 25.43 -9.67 -17.29
C TRP A 197 25.14 -10.44 -18.58
N THR A 198 25.44 -9.83 -19.73
CA THR A 198 25.02 -10.35 -21.03
C THR A 198 26.15 -11.05 -21.78
N PHE A 199 27.36 -11.07 -21.22
CA PHE A 199 28.45 -11.89 -21.72
C PHE A 199 28.90 -12.90 -20.66
N ASP A 200 28.19 -14.01 -20.56
CA ASP A 200 28.78 -15.30 -20.11
C ASP A 200 29.64 -15.94 -21.22
N SER A 201 29.85 -15.24 -22.34
CA SER A 201 30.53 -15.80 -23.49
C SER A 201 32.01 -15.41 -23.49
N HIS A 202 32.87 -16.40 -23.25
CA HIS A 202 34.33 -16.36 -23.40
C HIS A 202 34.82 -15.96 -24.82
N ILE A 203 33.94 -15.54 -25.74
CA ILE A 203 34.29 -15.09 -27.09
C ILE A 203 35.10 -13.79 -27.03
N ASP A 204 34.92 -12.97 -26.00
CA ASP A 204 35.75 -11.80 -25.75
C ASP A 204 37.20 -12.16 -25.36
N LEU A 205 37.46 -13.34 -24.79
CA LEU A 205 38.82 -13.87 -24.57
C LEU A 205 39.52 -14.23 -25.89
N LEU A 206 38.75 -14.54 -26.93
CA LEU A 206 39.23 -14.82 -28.29
C LEU A 206 39.31 -13.56 -29.16
N TRP A 207 39.34 -12.36 -28.57
CA TRP A 207 39.31 -11.09 -29.32
C TRP A 207 40.43 -10.95 -30.36
N PHE A 208 41.56 -11.65 -30.19
CA PHE A 208 42.68 -11.64 -31.14
C PHE A 208 42.33 -12.26 -32.51
N LEU A 209 41.31 -13.12 -32.57
CA LEU A 209 40.82 -13.73 -33.81
C LEU A 209 39.91 -12.80 -34.63
N PHE A 210 39.47 -11.68 -34.05
CA PHE A 210 38.45 -10.80 -34.64
C PHE A 210 38.99 -9.38 -34.89
N PRO A 211 39.65 -9.13 -36.03
CA PRO A 211 40.08 -7.79 -36.39
C PRO A 211 38.87 -6.85 -36.54
N MET A 212 38.83 -5.80 -35.71
CA MET A 212 37.65 -4.93 -35.58
C MET A 212 37.29 -4.11 -36.81
N GLY A 213 38.23 -3.89 -37.73
CA GLY A 213 37.93 -3.24 -39.01
C GLY A 213 36.95 -4.03 -39.88
N ILE A 214 36.98 -5.37 -39.78
CA ILE A 214 36.11 -6.28 -40.55
C ILE A 214 34.87 -6.63 -39.73
N PHE A 215 35.09 -7.04 -38.47
CA PHE A 215 34.03 -7.59 -37.63
C PHE A 215 33.21 -6.54 -36.85
N GLY A 216 33.63 -5.28 -36.82
CA GLY A 216 32.92 -4.23 -36.08
C GLY A 216 31.45 -4.10 -36.48
N LYS A 217 31.13 -4.11 -37.77
CA LYS A 217 29.73 -4.06 -38.24
C LYS A 217 28.91 -5.28 -37.83
N ILE A 218 29.53 -6.46 -37.77
CA ILE A 218 28.89 -7.71 -37.37
C ILE A 218 28.52 -7.65 -35.89
N PHE A 219 29.49 -7.27 -35.04
CA PHE A 219 29.24 -7.10 -33.61
C PHE A 219 28.27 -5.97 -33.31
N GLY A 220 28.30 -4.85 -34.06
CA GLY A 220 27.30 -3.80 -33.94
C GLY A 220 25.86 -4.29 -34.16
N ARG A 221 25.64 -5.10 -35.20
CA ARG A 221 24.33 -5.74 -35.45
C ARG A 221 23.95 -6.75 -34.37
N TYR A 222 24.92 -7.49 -33.84
CA TYR A 222 24.71 -8.41 -32.72
C TYR A 222 24.25 -7.66 -31.47
N PHE A 223 24.96 -6.60 -31.09
CA PHE A 223 24.60 -5.74 -29.96
C PHE A 223 23.22 -5.11 -30.15
N GLU A 224 22.87 -4.65 -31.35
CA GLU A 224 21.54 -4.12 -31.67
C GLU A 224 20.43 -5.15 -31.42
N LYS A 225 20.62 -6.41 -31.84
CA LYS A 225 19.68 -7.50 -31.51
C LYS A 225 19.59 -7.75 -30.00
N GLN A 226 20.72 -7.66 -29.31
CA GLN A 226 20.76 -7.82 -27.85
C GLN A 226 19.96 -6.72 -27.14
N ILE A 227 19.99 -5.48 -27.63
CA ILE A 227 19.15 -4.40 -27.09
C ILE A 227 17.68 -4.80 -27.10
N HIS A 228 17.19 -5.36 -28.21
CA HIS A 228 15.77 -5.73 -28.35
C HIS A 228 15.39 -6.84 -27.38
N TYR A 229 16.25 -7.87 -27.28
CA TYR A 229 16.07 -8.99 -26.36
C TYR A 229 16.09 -8.55 -24.90
N GLU A 230 17.10 -7.78 -24.50
CA GLU A 230 17.22 -7.28 -23.12
C GLU A 230 16.08 -6.31 -22.77
N THR A 231 15.65 -5.46 -23.71
CA THR A 231 14.48 -4.60 -23.51
C THR A 231 13.25 -5.43 -23.17
N LYS A 232 12.97 -6.45 -23.98
CA LYS A 232 11.82 -7.35 -23.75
C LYS A 232 11.89 -7.98 -22.36
N ILE A 233 13.02 -8.60 -22.01
CA ILE A 233 13.20 -9.23 -20.70
C ILE A 233 13.00 -8.25 -19.56
N ASN A 234 13.57 -7.04 -19.67
CA ASN A 234 13.50 -6.07 -18.58
C ASN A 234 12.09 -5.48 -18.43
N ILE A 235 11.27 -5.41 -19.47
CA ILE A 235 9.84 -5.09 -19.34
C ILE A 235 9.10 -6.18 -18.54
N TYR A 236 9.33 -7.45 -18.83
CA TYR A 236 8.72 -8.54 -18.05
C TYR A 236 9.21 -8.58 -16.60
N ARG A 237 10.48 -8.22 -16.35
CA ARG A 237 11.02 -8.09 -14.99
C ARG A 237 10.40 -6.91 -14.25
N LEU A 238 10.32 -5.74 -14.89
CA LEU A 238 9.66 -4.56 -14.34
C LEU A 238 8.20 -4.87 -13.99
N THR A 239 7.50 -5.56 -14.89
CA THR A 239 6.15 -6.08 -14.64
C THR A 239 6.11 -6.93 -13.37
N SER A 240 7.05 -7.87 -13.23
CA SER A 240 7.12 -8.73 -12.04
C SER A 240 7.39 -7.93 -10.76
N GLU A 241 8.30 -6.96 -10.81
CA GLU A 241 8.64 -6.13 -9.66
C GLU A 241 7.46 -5.27 -9.21
N ILE A 242 6.81 -4.59 -10.16
CA ILE A 242 5.63 -3.76 -9.87
C ILE A 242 4.48 -4.63 -9.38
N ASN A 243 4.21 -5.78 -10.01
CA ASN A 243 3.22 -6.73 -9.53
C ASN A 243 3.48 -7.14 -8.08
N ASN A 244 4.73 -7.46 -7.72
CA ASN A 244 5.09 -7.85 -6.36
C ASN A 244 4.89 -6.69 -5.37
N ARG A 245 5.22 -5.45 -5.76
CA ARG A 245 5.01 -4.25 -4.95
C ARG A 245 3.53 -3.97 -4.71
N ILE A 246 2.71 -3.95 -5.76
CA ILE A 246 1.25 -3.80 -5.66
C ILE A 246 0.68 -4.91 -4.76
N SER A 247 1.03 -6.17 -5.03
CA SER A 247 0.58 -7.32 -4.25
C SER A 247 0.93 -7.20 -2.77
N HIS A 248 2.14 -6.70 -2.46
CA HIS A 248 2.57 -6.48 -1.09
C HIS A 248 1.75 -5.39 -0.41
N SER A 249 1.50 -4.25 -1.08
CA SER A 249 0.65 -3.17 -0.57
C SER A 249 -0.76 -3.66 -0.27
N ILE A 250 -1.39 -4.42 -1.17
CA ILE A 250 -2.75 -4.95 -0.96
C ILE A 250 -2.78 -5.94 0.21
N ARG A 251 -1.80 -6.84 0.33
CA ARG A 251 -1.68 -7.75 1.48
C ARG A 251 -1.48 -6.98 2.79
N HIS A 252 -0.71 -5.89 2.76
CA HIS A 252 -0.49 -5.05 3.93
C HIS A 252 -1.80 -4.42 4.41
N ILE A 253 -2.61 -3.88 3.50
CA ILE A 253 -3.91 -3.29 3.81
C ILE A 253 -4.86 -4.33 4.39
N LYS A 254 -4.98 -5.51 3.76
CA LYS A 254 -5.77 -6.61 4.33
C LYS A 254 -5.37 -6.89 5.78
N LYS A 255 -4.07 -7.00 6.04
CA LYS A 255 -3.55 -7.28 7.39
C LYS A 255 -3.88 -6.16 8.37
N GLN A 256 -3.79 -4.89 7.95
CA GLN A 256 -4.21 -3.75 8.77
C GLN A 256 -5.72 -3.84 9.09
N SER A 257 -6.56 -4.14 8.10
CA SER A 257 -8.01 -4.29 8.27
C SER A 257 -8.37 -5.44 9.21
N GLU A 258 -7.77 -6.62 9.03
CA GLU A 258 -7.97 -7.76 9.92
C GLU A 258 -7.53 -7.45 11.36
N LYS A 259 -6.34 -6.85 11.51
CA LYS A 259 -5.84 -6.45 12.83
C LYS A 259 -6.79 -5.47 13.51
N TYR A 260 -7.23 -4.44 12.79
CA TYR A 260 -8.18 -3.47 13.32
C TYR A 260 -9.46 -4.14 13.83
N ILE A 261 -10.07 -5.02 13.03
CA ILE A 261 -11.28 -5.73 13.43
C ILE A 261 -11.01 -6.63 14.65
N ALA A 262 -9.90 -7.37 14.66
CA ALA A 262 -9.55 -8.26 15.77
C ALA A 262 -9.28 -7.48 17.07
N ASP A 263 -8.55 -6.38 17.00
CA ASP A 263 -8.23 -5.53 18.14
C ASP A 263 -9.50 -4.89 18.73
N GLU A 264 -10.42 -4.42 17.87
CA GLU A 264 -11.71 -3.85 18.30
C GLU A 264 -12.58 -4.90 19.01
N LEU A 265 -12.70 -6.10 18.42
CA LEU A 265 -13.46 -7.21 19.02
C LEU A 265 -12.88 -7.64 20.36
N SER A 266 -11.56 -7.81 20.42
CA SER A 266 -10.84 -8.16 21.66
C SER A 266 -11.05 -7.10 22.74
N THR A 267 -11.04 -5.82 22.37
CA THR A 267 -11.27 -4.72 23.33
C THR A 267 -12.66 -4.81 23.94
N ILE A 268 -13.70 -4.97 23.11
CA ILE A 268 -15.08 -5.09 23.58
C ILE A 268 -15.27 -6.37 24.40
N GLU A 269 -14.72 -7.50 23.95
CA GLU A 269 -14.79 -8.77 24.67
C GLU A 269 -14.13 -8.69 26.06
N ASN A 270 -12.96 -8.06 26.15
CA ASN A 270 -12.26 -7.88 27.43
C ASN A 270 -13.05 -6.98 28.39
N ILE A 271 -13.64 -5.89 27.89
CA ILE A 271 -14.49 -4.99 28.70
C ILE A 271 -15.74 -5.73 29.22
N LEU A 272 -16.34 -6.58 28.39
CA LEU A 272 -17.51 -7.37 28.78
C LEU A 272 -17.18 -8.53 29.73
N THR A 273 -15.96 -9.05 29.71
CA THR A 273 -15.59 -10.23 30.52
C THR A 273 -14.96 -9.84 31.86
N ASN A 274 -14.17 -8.77 31.91
CA ASN A 274 -13.41 -8.38 33.10
C ASN A 274 -13.67 -6.92 33.50
N PRO A 275 -14.84 -6.58 34.07
CA PRO A 275 -15.05 -5.26 34.67
C PRO A 275 -14.11 -5.10 35.88
N THR A 276 -13.02 -4.34 35.68
CA THR A 276 -11.93 -4.22 36.65
C THR A 276 -12.22 -3.27 37.81
N THR A 277 -13.34 -2.55 37.83
CA THR A 277 -13.62 -1.52 38.83
C THR A 277 -15.11 -1.29 39.07
N LYS A 278 -15.47 -0.67 40.21
CA LYS A 278 -16.84 -0.24 40.53
C LYS A 278 -17.33 0.80 39.51
N SER A 279 -18.61 0.71 39.12
CA SER A 279 -19.29 1.64 38.19
C SER A 279 -18.96 3.13 38.44
N SER A 280 -18.90 3.55 39.71
CA SER A 280 -18.64 4.93 40.10
C SER A 280 -17.27 5.48 39.67
N TYR A 281 -16.28 4.61 39.41
CA TYR A 281 -14.98 5.02 38.88
C TYR A 281 -15.09 5.43 37.41
N TYR A 282 -15.84 4.67 36.60
CA TYR A 282 -16.08 4.98 35.19
C TYR A 282 -16.88 6.28 35.02
N ASP A 283 -17.88 6.51 35.90
CA ASP A 283 -18.66 7.76 35.92
C ASP A 283 -17.76 9.00 36.08
N ASN A 284 -16.79 8.93 37.00
CA ASN A 284 -15.86 10.04 37.24
C ASN A 284 -14.93 10.29 36.04
N LEU A 285 -14.44 9.23 35.39
CA LEU A 285 -13.60 9.34 34.19
C LEU A 285 -14.36 9.95 33.01
N ILE A 286 -15.63 9.55 32.81
CA ILE A 286 -16.49 10.13 31.77
C ILE A 286 -16.69 11.63 32.02
N ILE A 287 -16.94 12.03 33.27
CA ILE A 287 -17.07 13.45 33.65
C ILE A 287 -15.76 14.22 33.37
N GLU A 288 -14.61 13.63 33.67
CA GLU A 288 -13.30 14.26 33.45
C GLU A 288 -13.00 14.46 31.95
N ILE A 289 -13.24 13.44 31.12
CA ILE A 289 -13.07 13.54 29.66
C ILE A 289 -14.00 14.60 29.08
N ASN A 290 -15.28 14.63 29.49
CA ASN A 290 -16.22 15.65 29.02
C ASN A 290 -15.79 17.08 29.42
N LYS A 291 -15.22 17.27 30.62
CA LYS A 291 -14.63 18.55 31.02
C LYS A 291 -13.44 18.93 30.12
N LEU A 292 -12.58 17.98 29.77
CA LEU A 292 -11.45 18.21 28.86
C LEU A 292 -11.91 18.59 27.44
N ILE A 293 -12.91 17.90 26.89
CA ILE A 293 -13.53 18.24 25.59
C ILE A 293 -14.06 19.68 25.61
N THR A 294 -14.81 20.03 26.66
CA THR A 294 -15.42 21.35 26.82
C THR A 294 -14.35 22.45 26.98
N LYS A 295 -13.32 22.21 27.79
CA LYS A 295 -12.23 23.17 28.06
C LYS A 295 -11.34 23.39 26.84
N ALA A 296 -11.16 22.38 25.99
CA ALA A 296 -10.37 22.47 24.77
C ALA A 296 -11.13 23.11 23.60
N GLY A 297 -12.39 23.54 23.79
CA GLY A 297 -13.20 24.11 22.70
C GLY A 297 -13.55 23.10 21.60
N LEU A 298 -13.41 21.79 21.87
CA LEU A 298 -13.67 20.71 20.92
C LEU A 298 -15.16 20.43 20.74
N ASN A 299 -16.05 21.38 21.04
CA ASN A 299 -17.48 21.20 20.84
C ASN A 299 -17.75 21.12 19.34
N GLY A 300 -18.32 19.99 18.89
CA GLY A 300 -18.54 19.69 17.48
C GLY A 300 -19.21 20.86 16.76
N ASN A 301 -18.41 21.60 15.99
CA ASN A 301 -18.95 22.45 14.94
C ASN A 301 -19.61 21.50 13.94
N LYS A 302 -20.94 21.56 13.90
CA LYS A 302 -21.73 21.09 12.76
C LYS A 302 -21.13 21.68 11.49
N LEU A 303 -20.50 20.83 10.69
CA LEU A 303 -20.37 20.97 9.24
C LEU A 303 -21.00 19.72 8.63
#